data_AF-A0A7C9AHN8-F1
#
_entry.id   AF-A0A7C9AHN8-F1
#
_cell.length_a   1.000
_cell.length_b   1.000
_cell.length_c   1.000
_cell.angle_alpha   90.00
_cell.angle_beta   90.00
_cell.angle_gamma   90.00
#
_symmetry.space_group_name_H-M   'P 1'
#
loop_
_entity.id
_entity.type
_entity.pdbx_description
1 polymer ?
#
loop_
_entity_poly.entity_id
_entity_poly.type
_entity_poly.pdbx_seq_one_letter_code
_entity_poly.pdbx_strand_id
1 'polypeptide(L)'
;DDEDRDVYEVDESDDEDDEESSENSRRGVEDDDDDDDSLCDRVIQFLQEKKNLHELSLKACKAYLRKHGLRVSGNKAVCVKRMQEHWRIKDGKAEILYPRSSFVINCTGDVCKGDVVLFTQKVYGSFDKVTRNGKLLGHRTVAGRVVKESYGAAKQQHTFTVEVLWSKGMKKLPALFPLLVKGRNLYRLKTYRQVNDKQIFPYS
;
A
#
# COMPACT_ATOMS: atom_id res chain seq x y z
N ASP A 1 1.68 32.20 -20.54
CA ASP A 1 0.97 30.91 -20.50
C ASP A 1 1.99 29.79 -20.41
N ASP A 2 2.43 29.52 -19.18
CA ASP A 2 3.44 28.50 -18.88
C ASP A 2 2.74 27.17 -18.56
N GLU A 3 2.60 26.33 -19.59
CA GLU A 3 1.83 25.08 -19.52
C GLU A 3 2.64 23.90 -18.95
N ASP A 4 2.13 23.42 -17.82
CA ASP A 4 1.89 22.01 -17.47
C ASP A 4 2.71 20.94 -18.22
N ARG A 5 3.86 20.63 -17.63
CA ARG A 5 4.66 19.45 -17.95
C ARG A 5 4.25 18.28 -17.04
N ASP A 6 3.19 17.57 -17.41
CA ASP A 6 2.87 16.26 -16.83
C ASP A 6 3.81 15.19 -17.44
N VAL A 7 5.05 15.13 -16.95
CA VAL A 7 5.93 13.98 -17.16
C VAL A 7 5.53 12.93 -16.13
N TYR A 8 4.84 11.89 -16.57
CA TYR A 8 4.80 10.60 -15.88
C TYR A 8 6.18 9.96 -16.09
N GLU A 9 7.12 10.33 -15.23
CA GLU A 9 8.31 9.53 -14.98
C GLU A 9 7.82 8.25 -14.31
N VAL A 10 7.74 7.19 -15.10
CA VAL A 10 7.90 5.83 -14.59
C VAL A 10 9.38 5.76 -14.27
N ASP A 11 9.72 6.01 -13.01
CA ASP A 11 11.02 5.64 -12.48
C ASP A 11 11.08 4.12 -12.56
N GLU A 12 11.77 3.60 -13.58
CA GLU A 12 12.33 2.26 -13.55
C GLU A 12 13.36 2.31 -12.43
N SER A 13 12.91 2.01 -11.22
CA SER A 13 13.79 1.89 -10.07
C SER A 13 14.79 0.80 -10.40
N ASP A 14 16.03 1.21 -10.67
CA ASP A 14 17.20 0.35 -10.65
C ASP A 14 17.13 -0.44 -9.33
N ASP A 15 16.89 -1.74 -9.46
CA ASP A 15 17.02 -2.70 -8.39
C ASP A 15 18.51 -2.78 -8.04
N GLU A 16 18.98 -1.82 -7.24
CA GLU A 16 20.26 -1.95 -6.56
C GLU A 16 20.11 -3.07 -5.54
N ASP A 17 20.65 -4.24 -5.92
CA ASP A 17 20.94 -5.37 -5.06
C ASP A 17 21.74 -4.89 -3.83
N ASP A 18 21.03 -4.72 -2.72
CA ASP A 18 21.64 -4.47 -1.41
C ASP A 18 22.12 -5.83 -0.86
N GLU A 19 23.33 -6.21 -1.30
CA GLU A 19 24.08 -7.34 -0.77
C GLU A 19 24.48 -7.12 0.71
N GLU A 20 24.29 -8.19 1.50
CA GLU A 20 25.06 -8.56 2.70
C GLU A 20 25.19 -7.58 3.88
N SER A 21 24.62 -7.95 5.04
CA SER A 21 25.36 -8.77 6.03
C SER A 21 24.76 -8.69 7.44
N SER A 22 24.58 -9.84 8.07
CA SER A 22 25.16 -10.19 9.39
C SER A 22 24.36 -11.34 10.01
N GLU A 23 25.03 -12.49 10.10
CA GLU A 23 24.61 -13.66 10.84
C GLU A 23 24.25 -13.30 12.28
N ASN A 24 23.11 -13.81 12.76
CA ASN A 24 22.99 -14.12 14.18
C ASN A 24 22.24 -15.46 14.34
N SER A 25 23.05 -16.47 14.60
CA SER A 25 22.70 -17.84 14.96
C SER A 25 21.60 -17.91 16.03
N ARG A 26 20.42 -18.39 15.63
CA ARG A 26 19.50 -19.18 16.48
C ARG A 26 18.76 -20.19 15.61
N ARG A 27 19.18 -21.46 15.70
CA ARG A 27 18.59 -22.69 15.13
C ARG A 27 17.22 -22.49 14.47
N GLY A 28 17.23 -22.15 13.18
CA GLY A 28 16.07 -22.26 12.31
C GLY A 28 16.03 -23.68 11.73
N VAL A 29 14.83 -24.22 11.54
CA VAL A 29 14.63 -25.43 10.73
C VAL A 29 15.26 -25.17 9.36
N GLU A 30 16.15 -26.07 8.94
CA GLU A 30 16.88 -25.98 7.67
C GLU A 30 15.87 -25.96 6.51
N ASP A 31 15.71 -24.80 5.87
CA ASP A 31 14.81 -24.57 4.72
C ASP A 31 15.63 -24.53 3.40
N ASP A 32 16.80 -25.19 3.36
CA ASP A 32 17.77 -25.01 2.28
C ASP A 32 17.33 -25.59 0.93
N ASP A 33 16.52 -26.65 0.92
CA ASP A 33 16.02 -27.30 -0.31
C ASP A 33 14.53 -27.02 -0.64
N ASP A 34 13.84 -26.23 0.18
CA ASP A 34 12.43 -25.91 -0.08
C ASP A 34 12.29 -24.82 -1.15
N ASP A 35 11.46 -25.12 -2.17
CA ASP A 35 11.04 -24.17 -3.21
C ASP A 35 10.06 -23.13 -2.66
N ASP A 36 9.93 -22.00 -3.35
CA ASP A 36 9.08 -20.89 -2.93
C ASP A 36 7.62 -21.27 -2.69
N ASP A 37 7.10 -22.25 -3.45
CA ASP A 37 5.74 -22.73 -3.26
C ASP A 37 5.56 -23.48 -1.93
N SER A 38 6.46 -24.40 -1.57
CA SER A 38 6.37 -25.14 -0.29
C SER A 38 6.58 -24.19 0.90
N LEU A 39 7.49 -23.23 0.77
CA LEU A 39 7.70 -22.18 1.76
C LEU A 39 6.46 -21.31 1.96
N CYS A 40 5.79 -20.92 0.87
CA CYS A 40 4.57 -20.13 0.98
C CYS A 40 3.43 -20.93 1.62
N ASP A 41 3.29 -22.21 1.29
CA ASP A 41 2.25 -23.08 1.87
C ASP A 41 2.47 -23.28 3.38
N ARG A 42 3.73 -23.43 3.81
CA ARG A 42 4.10 -23.44 5.24
C ARG A 42 3.70 -22.16 5.95
N VAL A 43 3.91 -21.00 5.32
CA VAL A 43 3.47 -19.71 5.87
C VAL A 43 1.95 -19.66 6.03
N ILE A 44 1.21 -20.13 5.03
CA ILE A 44 -0.26 -20.17 5.05
C ILE A 44 -0.75 -21.06 6.21
N GLN A 45 -0.13 -22.22 6.41
CA GLN A 45 -0.44 -23.10 7.54
C GLN A 45 -0.25 -22.39 8.89
N PHE A 46 0.88 -21.68 9.07
CA PHE A 46 1.14 -20.91 10.29
C PHE A 46 0.07 -19.83 10.53
N LEU A 47 -0.37 -19.15 9.47
CA LEU A 47 -1.41 -18.12 9.54
C LEU A 47 -2.79 -18.70 9.88
N GLN A 48 -3.11 -19.89 9.36
CA GLN A 48 -4.36 -20.60 9.67
C GLN A 48 -4.39 -21.09 11.12
N GLU A 49 -3.28 -21.65 11.60
CA GLU A 49 -3.13 -22.18 12.96
C GLU A 49 -2.86 -21.09 14.00
N LYS A 50 -2.79 -19.82 13.59
CA LYS A 50 -2.47 -18.65 14.45
C LYS A 50 -1.16 -18.83 15.23
N LYS A 51 -0.19 -19.50 14.62
CA LYS A 51 1.15 -19.72 15.18
C LYS A 51 1.95 -18.43 15.19
N ASN A 52 3.04 -18.42 15.96
CA ASN A 52 3.95 -17.29 16.02
C ASN A 52 4.77 -17.18 14.72
N LEU A 53 4.46 -16.18 13.90
CA LEU A 53 5.13 -15.95 12.61
C LEU A 53 6.59 -15.53 12.75
N HIS A 54 7.06 -15.15 13.95
CA HIS A 54 8.48 -14.89 14.18
C HIS A 54 9.34 -16.16 14.11
N GLU A 55 8.74 -17.35 14.19
CA GLU A 55 9.43 -18.64 14.03
C GLU A 55 9.75 -18.98 12.57
N LEU A 56 9.06 -18.36 11.60
CA LEU A 56 9.30 -18.58 10.18
C LEU A 56 10.63 -17.98 9.73
N SER A 57 11.32 -18.61 8.78
CA SER A 57 12.53 -18.02 8.17
C SER A 57 12.20 -16.76 7.37
N LEU A 58 13.21 -15.90 7.16
CA LEU A 58 13.05 -14.73 6.29
C LEU A 58 12.77 -15.17 4.84
N LYS A 59 13.39 -16.27 4.39
CA LYS A 59 13.15 -16.90 3.08
C LYS A 59 11.67 -17.23 2.91
N ALA A 60 11.07 -17.92 3.88
CA ALA A 60 9.64 -18.26 3.86
C ALA A 60 8.73 -17.02 3.83
N CYS A 61 9.04 -16.02 4.64
CA CYS A 61 8.29 -14.76 4.63
C CYS A 61 8.37 -14.06 3.26
N LYS A 62 9.55 -14.01 2.63
CA LYS A 62 9.72 -13.42 1.29
C LYS A 62 9.01 -14.24 0.21
N ALA A 63 9.00 -15.57 0.30
CA ALA A 63 8.27 -16.45 -0.61
C ALA A 63 6.76 -16.12 -0.65
N TYR A 64 6.14 -15.97 0.52
CA TYR A 64 4.76 -15.52 0.63
C TYR A 64 4.52 -14.15 -0.03
N LEU A 65 5.39 -13.18 0.26
CA LEU A 65 5.25 -11.83 -0.29
C LEU A 65 5.34 -11.83 -1.82
N ARG A 66 6.28 -12.59 -2.41
CA ARG A 66 6.43 -12.74 -3.87
C ARG A 66 5.20 -13.37 -4.51
N LYS A 67 4.70 -14.49 -3.97
CA LYS A 67 3.51 -15.19 -4.49
C LYS A 67 2.26 -14.30 -4.49
N HIS A 68 2.18 -13.35 -3.55
CA HIS A 68 1.06 -12.41 -3.44
C HIS A 68 1.31 -11.03 -4.07
N GLY A 69 2.42 -10.84 -4.80
CA GLY A 69 2.74 -9.57 -5.47
C GLY A 69 2.97 -8.40 -4.50
N LEU A 70 3.43 -8.71 -3.28
CA LEU A 70 3.73 -7.73 -2.23
C LEU A 70 5.21 -7.36 -2.24
N ARG A 71 5.52 -6.14 -1.79
CA ARG A 71 6.90 -5.67 -1.67
C ARG A 71 7.72 -6.57 -0.74
N VAL A 72 8.85 -7.08 -1.23
CA VAL A 72 9.73 -8.03 -0.52
C VAL A 72 10.79 -7.38 0.36
N SER A 73 11.08 -6.10 0.14
CA SER A 73 12.12 -5.37 0.88
C SER A 73 11.84 -5.25 2.37
N GLY A 74 12.92 -5.10 3.15
CA GLY A 74 12.91 -4.86 4.59
C GLY A 74 13.37 -6.07 5.40
N ASN A 75 13.53 -5.85 6.71
CA ASN A 75 13.92 -6.92 7.63
C ASN A 75 12.76 -7.88 7.93
N LYS A 76 13.07 -8.99 8.61
CA LYS A 76 12.11 -10.05 8.98
C LYS A 76 10.87 -9.51 9.69
N ALA A 77 11.02 -8.57 10.62
CA ALA A 77 9.89 -8.00 11.35
C ALA A 77 8.95 -7.20 10.41
N VAL A 78 9.50 -6.48 9.44
CA VAL A 78 8.72 -5.75 8.42
C VAL A 78 7.98 -6.74 7.51
N CYS A 79 8.65 -7.80 7.04
CA CYS A 79 8.01 -8.84 6.22
C CYS A 79 6.85 -9.53 6.97
N VAL A 80 7.07 -9.92 8.23
CA VAL A 80 6.05 -10.56 9.07
C VAL A 80 4.84 -9.64 9.26
N LYS A 81 5.05 -8.35 9.60
CA LYS A 81 3.95 -7.38 9.76
C LYS A 81 3.15 -7.22 8.47
N ARG A 82 3.81 -7.11 7.32
CA ARG A 82 3.17 -6.98 6.00
C ARG A 82 2.32 -8.21 5.66
N MET A 83 2.87 -9.38 5.92
CA MET A 83 2.19 -10.67 5.73
C MET A 83 0.95 -10.82 6.63
N GLN A 84 1.07 -10.46 7.92
CA GLN A 84 -0.06 -10.44 8.86
C GLN A 84 -1.17 -9.51 8.37
N GLU A 85 -0.81 -8.29 7.98
CA GLU A 85 -1.79 -7.32 7.51
C GLU A 85 -2.46 -7.79 6.21
N HIS A 86 -1.68 -8.32 5.25
CA HIS A 86 -2.23 -8.89 4.02
C HIS A 86 -3.22 -10.00 4.33
N TRP A 87 -2.85 -10.96 5.19
CA TRP A 87 -3.73 -12.07 5.58
C TRP A 87 -5.03 -11.58 6.23
N ARG A 88 -4.96 -10.50 7.01
CA ARG A 88 -6.12 -9.89 7.67
C ARG A 88 -7.10 -9.27 6.68
N ILE A 89 -6.61 -8.66 5.59
CA ILE A 89 -7.43 -7.84 4.69
C ILE A 89 -7.71 -8.49 3.32
N LYS A 90 -6.98 -9.54 2.93
CA LYS A 90 -7.18 -10.23 1.65
C LYS A 90 -8.58 -10.88 1.53
N ASP A 91 -8.88 -11.37 0.33
CA ASP A 91 -10.11 -12.13 0.06
C ASP A 91 -11.40 -11.34 0.39
N GLY A 92 -11.37 -10.02 0.21
CA GLY A 92 -12.51 -9.12 0.43
C GLY A 92 -12.73 -8.69 1.89
N LYS A 93 -11.98 -9.24 2.85
CA LYS A 93 -12.09 -8.89 4.28
C LYS A 93 -11.79 -7.41 4.56
N ALA A 94 -10.96 -6.78 3.74
CA ALA A 94 -10.64 -5.36 3.83
C ALA A 94 -11.89 -4.47 3.87
N GLU A 95 -12.90 -4.76 3.05
CA GLU A 95 -14.11 -3.92 2.99
C GLU A 95 -15.02 -4.11 4.20
N ILE A 96 -14.95 -5.27 4.84
CA ILE A 96 -15.67 -5.54 6.10
C ILE A 96 -15.00 -4.77 7.24
N LEU A 97 -13.66 -4.75 7.27
CA LEU A 97 -12.87 -4.04 8.30
C LEU A 97 -12.89 -2.52 8.11
N TYR A 98 -12.99 -2.07 6.86
CA TYR A 98 -12.97 -0.66 6.49
C TYR A 98 -14.19 -0.35 5.61
N PRO A 99 -15.42 -0.45 6.16
CA PRO A 99 -16.63 -0.26 5.38
C PRO A 99 -16.77 1.20 4.96
N ARG A 100 -17.35 1.44 3.79
CA ARG A 100 -17.56 2.80 3.25
C ARG A 100 -18.28 3.72 4.24
N SER A 101 -19.22 3.17 5.02
CA SER A 101 -19.98 3.90 6.04
C SER A 101 -19.12 4.44 7.19
N SER A 102 -17.91 3.91 7.41
CA SER A 102 -17.01 4.39 8.48
C SER A 102 -16.24 5.67 8.12
N PHE A 103 -16.24 6.08 6.85
CA PHE A 103 -15.53 7.28 6.39
C PHE A 103 -16.46 8.48 6.41
N VAL A 104 -16.64 9.07 7.61
CA VAL A 104 -17.65 10.10 7.87
C VAL A 104 -17.08 11.52 7.94
N ILE A 105 -15.77 11.69 8.11
CA ILE A 105 -15.14 13.00 8.27
C ILE A 105 -14.63 13.47 6.91
N ASN A 106 -15.20 14.54 6.35
CA ASN A 106 -14.61 15.19 5.17
C ASN A 106 -13.28 15.86 5.56
N CYS A 107 -12.19 15.41 4.97
CA CYS A 107 -10.82 15.89 5.21
C CYS A 107 -10.18 16.42 3.92
N THR A 108 -10.99 16.91 2.99
CA THR A 108 -10.49 17.49 1.74
C THR A 108 -9.58 18.69 2.06
N GLY A 109 -8.31 18.61 1.65
CA GLY A 109 -7.29 19.61 1.97
C GLY A 109 -6.57 19.43 3.32
N ASP A 110 -6.95 18.43 4.11
CA ASP A 110 -6.47 18.22 5.49
C ASP A 110 -6.16 16.74 5.77
N VAL A 111 -5.63 16.03 4.76
CA VAL A 111 -5.18 14.63 4.94
C VAL A 111 -3.74 14.64 5.45
N CYS A 112 -3.46 13.86 6.49
CA CYS A 112 -2.13 13.72 7.07
C CYS A 112 -1.69 12.26 7.15
N LYS A 113 -0.40 12.05 7.41
CA LYS A 113 0.17 10.72 7.71
C LYS A 113 -0.60 10.05 8.86
N GLY A 114 -0.95 8.79 8.66
CA GLY A 114 -1.67 7.97 9.63
C GLY A 114 -3.18 7.89 9.37
N ASP A 115 -3.74 8.83 8.62
CA ASP A 115 -5.17 8.79 8.27
C ASP A 115 -5.51 7.55 7.45
N VAL A 116 -6.67 6.97 7.75
CA VAL A 116 -7.31 5.97 6.90
C VAL A 116 -8.38 6.69 6.09
N VAL A 117 -8.11 6.85 4.79
CA VAL A 117 -8.88 7.70 3.89
C VAL A 117 -9.61 6.89 2.84
N LEU A 118 -10.74 7.42 2.39
CA LEU A 118 -11.53 6.99 1.25
C LEU A 118 -11.64 8.14 0.27
N PHE A 119 -11.18 7.90 -0.96
CA PHE A 119 -11.27 8.88 -2.04
C PHE A 119 -11.59 8.20 -3.36
N THR A 120 -12.08 8.99 -4.32
CA THR A 120 -12.31 8.54 -5.69
C THR A 120 -11.40 9.31 -6.62
N GLN A 121 -10.74 8.61 -7.53
CA GLN A 121 -9.89 9.21 -8.56
C GLN A 121 -10.37 8.81 -9.95
N LYS A 122 -10.19 9.72 -10.91
CA LYS A 122 -10.37 9.41 -12.33
C LYS A 122 -9.22 8.52 -12.81
N VAL A 123 -9.55 7.50 -13.58
CA VAL A 123 -8.60 6.57 -14.18
C VAL A 123 -8.56 6.87 -15.67
N TYR A 124 -7.36 7.17 -16.18
CA TYR A 124 -7.13 7.45 -17.59
C TYR A 124 -6.49 6.23 -18.27
N GLY A 125 -6.70 6.13 -19.58
CA GLY A 125 -6.08 5.15 -20.45
C GLY A 125 -4.65 5.52 -20.77
N SER A 126 -4.12 4.90 -21.83
CA SER A 126 -2.87 5.38 -22.43
C SER A 126 -3.00 6.86 -22.77
N PHE A 127 -1.96 7.62 -22.43
CA PHE A 127 -1.84 8.99 -22.83
C PHE A 127 -1.32 9.02 -24.27
N ASP A 128 -2.06 9.65 -25.16
CA ASP A 128 -1.57 9.92 -26.50
C ASP A 128 -0.74 11.21 -26.47
N LYS A 129 0.56 11.04 -26.71
CA LYS A 129 1.54 12.15 -26.71
C LYS A 129 1.24 13.18 -27.79
N VAL A 130 0.62 12.78 -28.91
CA VAL A 130 0.33 13.67 -30.05
C VAL A 130 -0.87 14.55 -29.73
N THR A 131 -1.95 13.95 -29.22
CA THR A 131 -3.18 14.70 -28.89
C THR A 131 -3.16 15.33 -27.50
N ARG A 132 -2.08 15.11 -26.72
CA ARG A 132 -1.94 15.48 -25.31
C ARG A 132 -3.12 15.07 -24.43
N ASN A 133 -3.86 14.04 -24.84
CA ASN A 133 -5.09 13.62 -24.19
C ASN A 133 -5.00 12.18 -23.71
N GLY A 134 -5.32 11.98 -22.44
CA GLY A 134 -5.64 10.66 -21.89
C GLY A 134 -7.13 10.41 -21.96
N LYS A 135 -7.57 9.32 -22.60
CA LYS A 135 -8.99 8.94 -22.59
C LYS A 135 -9.43 8.61 -21.16
N LEU A 136 -10.46 9.28 -20.65
CA LEU A 136 -11.06 8.94 -19.36
C LEU A 136 -11.68 7.53 -19.46
N LEU A 137 -11.15 6.59 -18.67
CA LEU A 137 -11.68 5.22 -18.60
C LEU A 137 -12.78 5.09 -17.55
N GLY A 138 -12.77 5.94 -16.51
CA GLY A 138 -13.80 5.97 -15.49
C GLY A 138 -13.25 6.37 -14.13
N HIS A 139 -13.86 5.84 -13.08
CA HIS A 139 -13.53 6.16 -11.69
C HIS A 139 -13.07 4.92 -10.93
N ARG A 140 -12.18 5.16 -9.96
CA ARG A 140 -11.71 4.15 -8.99
C ARG A 140 -11.80 4.73 -7.60
N THR A 141 -12.51 4.04 -6.72
CA THR A 141 -12.55 4.34 -5.30
C THR A 141 -11.46 3.55 -4.59
N VAL A 142 -10.76 4.20 -3.67
CA VAL A 142 -9.66 3.62 -2.90
C VAL A 142 -9.90 3.94 -1.43
N ALA A 143 -9.89 2.90 -0.59
CA ALA A 143 -9.64 3.05 0.83
C ALA A 143 -8.18 2.70 1.10
N GLY A 144 -7.48 3.53 1.84
CA GLY A 144 -6.07 3.31 2.11
C GLY A 144 -5.56 4.10 3.30
N ARG A 145 -4.41 3.67 3.82
CA ARG A 145 -3.71 4.35 4.92
C ARG A 145 -2.62 5.24 4.38
N VAL A 146 -2.58 6.49 4.81
CA VAL A 146 -1.49 7.41 4.45
C VAL A 146 -0.24 7.02 5.24
N VAL A 147 0.78 6.48 4.56
CA VAL A 147 2.02 6.02 5.21
C VAL A 147 3.15 7.05 5.14
N LYS A 148 3.13 7.90 4.11
CA LYS A 148 4.07 9.01 3.94
C LYS A 148 3.36 10.20 3.33
N GLU A 149 3.84 11.39 3.66
CA GLU A 149 3.48 12.63 2.99
C GLU A 149 4.73 13.50 2.87
N SER A 150 4.79 14.31 1.82
CA SER A 150 5.86 15.29 1.62
C SER A 150 5.31 16.57 0.98
N TYR A 151 5.83 17.70 1.45
CA TYR A 151 5.49 19.01 0.93
C TYR A 151 6.69 19.63 0.22
N GLY A 152 6.63 19.73 -1.11
CA GLY A 152 7.64 20.40 -1.90
C GLY A 152 7.39 21.90 -1.95
N ALA A 153 7.95 22.66 -0.99
CA ALA A 153 7.70 24.10 -0.83
C ALA A 153 7.92 24.91 -2.11
N ALA A 154 9.02 24.65 -2.84
CA ALA A 154 9.36 25.37 -4.07
C ALA A 154 8.35 25.17 -5.22
N LYS A 155 7.67 24.01 -5.27
CA LYS A 155 6.74 23.67 -6.36
C LYS A 155 5.28 23.61 -5.91
N GLN A 156 5.00 23.92 -4.63
CA GLN A 156 3.70 23.75 -3.99
C GLN A 156 3.07 22.36 -4.28
N GLN A 157 3.91 21.32 -4.31
CA GLN A 157 3.48 19.95 -4.59
C GLN A 157 3.40 19.16 -3.29
N HIS A 158 2.19 18.91 -2.82
CA HIS A 158 1.93 17.94 -1.75
C HIS A 158 1.76 16.55 -2.37
N THR A 159 2.52 15.57 -1.92
CA THR A 159 2.42 14.18 -2.39
C THR A 159 2.23 13.25 -1.21
N PHE A 160 1.43 12.21 -1.42
CA PHE A 160 1.12 11.19 -0.43
C PHE A 160 1.48 9.81 -0.96
N THR A 161 2.01 8.96 -0.10
CA THR A 161 2.03 7.52 -0.33
C THR A 161 0.90 6.90 0.49
N VAL A 162 -0.09 6.34 -0.20
CA VAL A 162 -1.24 5.67 0.38
C VAL A 162 -1.08 4.17 0.18
N GLU A 163 -0.97 3.42 1.27
CA GLU A 163 -1.01 1.95 1.22
C GLU A 163 -2.47 1.51 1.06
N VAL A 164 -2.78 0.87 -0.06
CA VAL A 164 -4.16 0.50 -0.41
C VAL A 164 -4.67 -0.60 0.53
N LEU A 165 -5.83 -0.40 1.15
CA LEU A 165 -6.51 -1.44 1.92
C LEU A 165 -7.47 -2.21 1.00
N TRP A 166 -8.28 -1.48 0.25
CA TRP A 166 -9.10 -2.02 -0.82
C TRP A 166 -9.37 -0.98 -1.89
N SER A 167 -9.75 -1.45 -3.08
CA SER A 167 -10.11 -0.59 -4.20
C SER A 167 -11.30 -1.18 -4.98
N LYS A 168 -12.14 -0.31 -5.55
CA LYS A 168 -13.26 -0.67 -6.44
C LYS A 168 -13.26 0.20 -7.70
N GLY A 169 -13.82 -0.33 -8.78
CA GLY A 169 -13.94 0.37 -10.05
C GLY A 169 -12.80 0.06 -11.01
N MET A 170 -12.51 1.00 -11.91
CA MET A 170 -11.59 0.78 -13.04
C MET A 170 -10.16 0.53 -12.58
N LYS A 171 -9.47 -0.46 -13.17
CA LYS A 171 -8.09 -0.84 -12.85
C LYS A 171 -7.89 -0.98 -11.33
N LYS A 172 -8.68 -1.83 -10.68
CA LYS A 172 -8.61 -2.07 -9.22
C LYS A 172 -7.15 -2.30 -8.78
N LEU A 173 -6.74 -1.64 -7.71
CA LEU A 173 -5.42 -1.82 -7.12
C LEU A 173 -5.42 -3.00 -6.14
N PRO A 174 -4.32 -3.78 -6.08
CA PRO A 174 -4.18 -4.85 -5.10
C PRO A 174 -4.06 -4.28 -3.68
N ALA A 175 -4.35 -5.11 -2.69
CA ALA A 175 -4.17 -4.76 -1.28
C ALA A 175 -2.68 -4.57 -0.97
N LEU A 176 -2.39 -3.63 -0.06
CA LEU A 176 -1.06 -3.15 0.33
C LEU A 176 -0.21 -2.57 -0.82
N PHE A 177 -0.82 -2.24 -1.96
CA PHE A 177 -0.14 -1.52 -3.02
C PHE A 177 0.23 -0.10 -2.56
N PRO A 178 1.49 0.34 -2.70
CA PRO A 178 1.89 1.70 -2.37
C PRO A 178 1.49 2.67 -3.49
N LEU A 179 0.36 3.35 -3.33
CA LEU A 179 -0.14 4.33 -4.29
C LEU A 179 0.45 5.71 -4.01
N LEU A 180 1.29 6.21 -4.92
CA LEU A 180 1.72 7.61 -4.91
C LEU A 180 0.66 8.51 -5.53
N VAL A 181 0.21 9.54 -4.80
CA VAL A 181 -0.85 10.46 -5.24
C VAL A 181 -0.55 11.89 -4.85
N LYS A 182 -0.68 12.83 -5.80
CA LYS A 182 -0.58 14.27 -5.53
C LYS A 182 -1.83 14.76 -4.79
N GLY A 183 -1.68 15.70 -3.85
CA GLY A 183 -2.79 16.24 -3.06
C GLY A 183 -3.93 16.79 -3.92
N ARG A 184 -3.61 17.54 -4.98
CA ARG A 184 -4.61 18.02 -5.97
C ARG A 184 -5.46 16.90 -6.57
N ASN A 185 -4.90 15.70 -6.74
CA ASN A 185 -5.61 14.55 -7.28
C ASN A 185 -6.38 13.80 -6.18
N LEU A 186 -5.79 13.67 -4.99
CA LEU A 186 -6.42 13.07 -3.82
C LEU A 186 -7.72 13.80 -3.47
N TYR A 187 -7.69 15.14 -3.44
CA TYR A 187 -8.79 16.00 -3.02
C TYR A 187 -9.84 16.27 -4.11
N ARG A 188 -9.53 15.98 -5.38
CA ARG A 188 -10.34 16.42 -6.53
C ARG A 188 -11.80 16.01 -6.48
N LEU A 189 -12.12 14.81 -5.96
CA LEU A 189 -13.48 14.29 -5.84
C LEU A 189 -13.90 14.11 -4.38
N LYS A 190 -13.36 14.97 -3.50
CA LYS A 190 -13.45 14.91 -2.03
C LYS A 190 -12.74 13.68 -1.44
N THR A 191 -12.28 13.84 -0.21
CA THR A 191 -11.64 12.79 0.57
C THR A 191 -12.29 12.73 1.94
N TYR A 192 -12.55 11.52 2.41
CA TYR A 192 -13.15 11.27 3.72
C TYR A 192 -12.23 10.38 4.53
N ARG A 193 -12.11 10.60 5.84
CA ARG A 193 -11.33 9.76 6.75
C ARG A 193 -12.23 9.04 7.75
N GLN A 194 -11.74 7.91 8.26
CA GLN A 194 -12.34 7.25 9.43
C GLN A 194 -12.17 8.13 10.67
N VAL A 195 -13.06 7.95 11.64
CA VAL A 195 -12.84 8.48 12.99
C VAL A 195 -11.68 7.69 13.59
N ASN A 196 -10.54 8.34 13.84
CA ASN A 196 -9.45 7.72 14.56
C ASN A 196 -9.81 7.72 16.06
N ASP A 197 -9.72 6.58 16.75
CA ASP A 197 -9.91 6.50 18.22
C ASP A 197 -9.01 7.48 18.99
N LYS A 198 -7.91 7.93 18.39
CA LYS A 198 -6.98 8.90 18.98
C LYS A 198 -7.51 10.35 19.01
N GLN A 199 -8.65 10.64 18.40
CA GLN A 199 -9.25 11.99 18.40
C GLN A 199 -10.41 12.14 19.40
N ILE A 200 -10.71 11.12 20.21
CA ILE A 200 -11.88 11.10 21.12
C ILE A 200 -11.61 11.77 22.49
N PHE A 201 -10.38 12.15 22.83
CA PHE A 201 -10.13 12.91 24.08
C PHE A 201 -9.21 14.13 23.89
N PRO A 202 -9.76 15.30 23.52
CA PRO A 202 -9.05 16.56 23.68
C PRO A 202 -9.24 17.21 25.06
N TYR A 203 -9.91 16.58 26.03
CA TYR A 203 -10.03 17.11 27.40
C TYR A 203 -10.09 15.98 28.44
N SER A 204 -8.98 15.77 29.13
CA SER A 204 -8.92 15.21 30.49
C SER A 204 -7.89 15.99 31.28
#